data_AF-A0A2T1BZ98-F1
#
_entry.id   AF-A0A2T1BZ98-F1
#
_cell.length_a   1.000
_cell.length_b   1.000
_cell.length_c   1.000
_cell.angle_alpha   90.00
_cell.angle_beta   90.00
_cell.angle_gamma   90.00
#
_symmetry.space_group_name_H-M   'P 1'
#
loop_
_entity.id
_entity.type
_entity.pdbx_description
1 polymer ?
#
loop_
_entity_poly.entity_id
_entity_poly.type
_entity_poly.pdbx_seq_one_letter_code
_entity_poly.pdbx_strand_id
1 'polypeptide(L)'
;MLRLITDFDGPIMDISERYYQTYKFCLEQTKLPNQEVRELTKSEFWIYKRARTPETKIGIISGLNPEQGVEFAKLRQATAHTMPYFGHDQVVPGAIASLKKFQAAGVDLAVVTLRRVKELNYAFEQYPELGKLFPENRRYCLSNDYVKTTDVIDKPILMQKVVAELPPVEQVWMIGDTEADIIAAQKYSITAVGVLSGIRDRQQLETYHPDLIVDRLTDLANLIL
;
A
#
# COMPACT_ATOMS: atom_id res chain seq x y z
N MET A 1 -18.44 19.19 -6.21
CA MET A 1 -18.39 17.82 -5.61
C MET A 1 -16.95 17.32 -5.62
N LEU A 2 -16.48 16.76 -4.50
CA LEU A 2 -15.14 16.17 -4.37
C LEU A 2 -15.21 14.64 -4.56
N ARG A 3 -14.23 14.08 -5.29
CA ARG A 3 -13.94 12.65 -5.31
C ARG A 3 -12.59 12.36 -4.65
N LEU A 4 -12.58 11.40 -3.74
CA LEU A 4 -11.35 10.84 -3.17
C LEU A 4 -11.11 9.44 -3.75
N ILE A 5 -10.00 9.31 -4.46
CA ILE A 5 -9.45 8.04 -4.90
C ILE A 5 -8.37 7.67 -3.90
N THR A 6 -8.43 6.49 -3.28
CA THR A 6 -7.43 6.07 -2.29
C THR A 6 -6.75 4.79 -2.73
N ASP A 7 -5.45 4.65 -2.47
CA ASP A 7 -4.86 3.32 -2.36
C ASP A 7 -5.45 2.58 -1.14
N PHE A 8 -5.27 1.27 -1.12
CA PHE A 8 -5.74 0.40 -0.08
C PHE A 8 -4.67 0.14 0.97
N ASP A 9 -3.49 -0.33 0.56
CA ASP A 9 -2.35 -0.55 1.44
C ASP A 9 -1.74 0.80 1.80
N GLY A 10 -1.53 1.09 3.08
CA GLY A 10 -0.99 2.36 3.56
C GLY A 10 -2.06 3.33 4.08
N PRO A 11 -2.99 3.85 3.25
CA PRO A 11 -4.08 4.70 3.74
C PRO A 11 -5.12 3.95 4.58
N ILE A 12 -5.50 2.73 4.17
CA ILE A 12 -6.58 1.95 4.81
C ILE A 12 -6.03 0.78 5.61
N MET A 13 -5.10 0.02 5.03
CA MET A 13 -4.53 -1.19 5.65
C MET A 13 -3.06 -0.98 6.02
N ASP A 14 -2.74 -1.22 7.29
CA ASP A 14 -1.37 -1.39 7.78
C ASP A 14 -0.89 -2.81 7.44
N ILE A 15 0.11 -2.87 6.58
CA ILE A 15 0.72 -4.11 6.07
C ILE A 15 2.07 -4.40 6.76
N SER A 16 2.46 -3.60 7.76
CA SER A 16 3.76 -3.71 8.43
C SER A 16 3.95 -5.06 9.11
N GLU A 17 2.89 -5.60 9.72
CA GLU A 17 2.93 -6.90 10.36
C GLU A 17 3.06 -8.02 9.34
N ARG A 18 2.27 -7.99 8.26
CA ARG A 18 2.40 -8.93 7.13
C ARG A 18 3.84 -8.99 6.63
N TYR A 19 4.43 -7.82 6.36
CA TYR A 19 5.78 -7.76 5.81
C TYR A 19 6.83 -8.23 6.81
N TYR A 20 6.64 -7.96 8.10
CA TYR A 20 7.55 -8.44 9.14
C TYR A 20 7.49 -9.96 9.31
N GLN A 21 6.29 -10.55 9.32
CA GLN A 21 6.14 -12.01 9.40
C GLN A 21 6.71 -12.71 8.16
N THR A 22 6.52 -12.15 6.97
CA THR A 22 7.18 -12.66 5.76
C THR A 22 8.70 -12.53 5.86
N TYR A 23 9.23 -11.42 6.38
CA TYR A 23 10.67 -11.25 6.63
C TYR A 23 11.22 -12.37 7.53
N LYS A 24 10.58 -12.62 8.67
CA LYS A 24 10.98 -13.67 9.61
C LYS A 24 11.01 -15.05 8.95
N PHE A 25 9.94 -15.37 8.22
CA PHE A 25 9.88 -16.62 7.46
C PHE A 25 11.03 -16.73 6.45
N CYS A 26 11.23 -15.71 5.62
CA CYS A 26 12.27 -15.73 4.60
C CYS A 26 13.68 -15.83 5.22
N LEU A 27 13.93 -15.16 6.34
CA LEU A 27 15.21 -15.25 7.05
C LEU A 27 15.45 -16.67 7.56
N GLU A 28 14.43 -17.29 8.18
CA GLU A 28 14.52 -18.66 8.69
C GLU A 28 14.75 -19.68 7.57
N GLN A 29 14.09 -19.51 6.42
CA GLN A 29 14.20 -20.45 5.29
C GLN A 29 15.52 -20.33 4.51
N THR A 30 16.21 -19.19 4.61
CA THR A 30 17.42 -18.92 3.80
C THR A 30 18.72 -19.09 4.56
N LYS A 31 18.69 -19.01 5.89
CA LYS A 31 19.88 -19.27 6.71
C LYS A 31 20.30 -20.74 6.62
N LEU A 32 21.60 -21.01 6.71
CA LEU A 32 22.13 -22.37 6.79
C LEU A 32 21.92 -22.94 8.21
N PRO A 33 21.91 -24.27 8.36
CA PRO A 33 21.95 -24.91 9.68
C PRO A 33 23.12 -24.36 10.52
N ASN A 34 22.82 -23.93 11.74
CA ASN A 34 23.77 -23.32 12.69
C ASN A 34 24.39 -21.98 12.27
N GLN A 35 23.87 -21.32 11.22
CA GLN A 35 24.27 -19.96 10.90
C GLN A 35 23.68 -18.98 11.93
N GLU A 36 24.55 -18.17 12.53
CA GLU A 36 24.12 -17.05 13.35
C GLU A 36 23.53 -15.95 12.45
N VAL A 37 22.30 -15.56 12.75
CA VAL A 37 21.59 -14.46 12.08
C VAL A 37 21.08 -13.48 13.12
N ARG A 38 20.98 -12.21 12.74
CA ARG A 38 20.34 -11.17 13.54
C ARG A 38 18.94 -10.92 12.99
N GLU A 39 17.93 -11.44 13.68
CA GLU A 39 16.55 -11.03 13.43
C GLU A 39 16.38 -9.57 13.86
N LEU A 40 16.02 -8.70 12.90
CA LEU A 40 15.65 -7.31 13.19
C LEU A 40 14.33 -7.29 13.96
N THR A 41 14.20 -6.33 14.88
CA THR A 41 12.88 -6.00 15.44
C THR A 41 11.96 -5.47 14.34
N LYS A 42 10.64 -5.55 14.55
CA LYS A 42 9.65 -5.00 13.59
C LYS A 42 9.95 -3.54 13.25
N SER A 43 10.28 -2.73 14.25
CA SER A 43 10.58 -1.31 14.08
C SER A 43 11.84 -1.08 13.23
N GLU A 44 12.93 -1.80 13.48
CA GLU A 44 14.16 -1.70 12.67
C GLU A 44 13.91 -2.15 11.23
N PHE A 45 13.25 -3.29 11.04
CA PHE A 45 12.87 -3.78 9.72
C PHE A 45 12.01 -2.75 8.96
N TRP A 46 11.02 -2.17 9.63
CA TRP A 46 10.11 -1.21 9.02
C TRP A 46 10.82 0.09 8.61
N ILE A 47 11.82 0.55 9.39
CA ILE A 47 12.67 1.68 8.99
C ILE A 47 13.37 1.39 7.65
N TYR A 48 14.00 0.22 7.50
CA TYR A 48 14.65 -0.14 6.23
C TYR A 48 13.66 -0.26 5.07
N LYS A 49 12.47 -0.81 5.31
CA LYS A 49 11.40 -0.88 4.31
C LYS A 49 10.96 0.51 3.85
N ARG A 50 10.73 1.43 4.79
CA ARG A 50 10.31 2.80 4.49
C ARG A 50 11.38 3.61 3.76
N ALA A 51 12.64 3.36 4.07
CA ALA A 51 13.79 3.92 3.37
C ALA A 51 14.08 3.26 2.01
N ARG A 52 13.20 2.39 1.50
CA ARG A 52 13.37 1.63 0.23
C ARG A 52 14.67 0.84 0.15
N THR A 53 15.17 0.35 1.29
CA THR A 53 16.34 -0.53 1.30
C THR A 53 16.02 -1.80 0.50
N PRO A 54 16.88 -2.20 -0.45
CA PRO A 54 16.68 -3.43 -1.22
C PRO A 54 16.54 -4.66 -0.30
N GLU A 55 15.63 -5.58 -0.64
CA GLU A 55 15.38 -6.79 0.17
C GLU A 55 16.65 -7.62 0.35
N THR A 56 17.49 -7.69 -0.69
CA THR A 56 18.81 -8.36 -0.65
C THR A 56 19.69 -7.79 0.45
N LYS A 57 19.72 -6.46 0.59
CA LYS A 57 20.49 -5.75 1.61
C LYS A 57 19.90 -5.94 3.00
N ILE A 58 18.58 -5.99 3.14
CA ILE A 58 17.91 -6.30 4.42
C ILE A 58 18.30 -7.71 4.90
N GLY A 59 18.30 -8.70 4.00
CA GLY A 59 18.80 -10.05 4.30
C GLY A 59 20.25 -10.04 4.77
N ILE A 60 21.14 -9.32 4.07
CA ILE A 60 22.56 -9.20 4.43
C ILE A 60 22.74 -8.53 5.79
N ILE A 61 22.03 -7.44 6.07
CA ILE A 61 22.03 -6.77 7.38
C ILE A 61 21.60 -7.73 8.50
N SER A 62 20.75 -8.71 8.17
CA SER A 62 20.27 -9.73 9.10
C SER A 62 21.24 -10.92 9.25
N GLY A 63 22.44 -10.87 8.64
CA GLY A 63 23.47 -11.91 8.78
C GLY A 63 23.52 -12.94 7.64
N LEU A 64 22.78 -12.71 6.54
CA LEU A 64 22.89 -13.53 5.33
C LEU A 64 24.11 -13.14 4.49
N ASN A 65 24.68 -14.09 3.77
CA ASN A 65 25.70 -13.80 2.75
C ASN A 65 25.04 -13.22 1.45
N PRO A 66 25.83 -12.71 0.48
CA PRO A 66 25.26 -12.11 -0.73
C PRO A 66 24.36 -13.04 -1.57
N GLU A 67 24.70 -14.32 -1.67
CA GLU A 67 23.93 -15.32 -2.42
C GLU A 67 22.58 -15.59 -1.74
N GLN A 68 22.63 -15.83 -0.42
CA GLN A 68 21.43 -15.96 0.42
C GLN A 68 20.56 -14.70 0.38
N GLY A 69 21.15 -13.51 0.30
CA GLY A 69 20.41 -12.26 0.14
C GLY A 69 19.58 -12.23 -1.13
N VAL A 70 20.09 -12.76 -2.24
CA VAL A 70 19.34 -12.88 -3.50
C VAL A 70 18.20 -13.89 -3.37
N GLU A 71 18.45 -15.04 -2.73
CA GLU A 71 17.43 -16.06 -2.47
C GLU A 71 16.34 -15.53 -1.54
N PHE A 72 16.72 -14.83 -0.48
CA PHE A 72 15.82 -14.13 0.45
C PHE A 72 14.90 -13.18 -0.30
N ALA A 73 15.43 -12.33 -1.18
CA ALA A 73 14.62 -11.39 -1.94
C ALA A 73 13.62 -12.10 -2.88
N LYS A 74 14.04 -13.18 -3.54
CA LYS A 74 13.16 -14.00 -4.41
C LYS A 74 12.05 -14.67 -3.61
N LEU A 75 12.40 -15.30 -2.48
CA LEU A 75 11.43 -15.96 -1.61
C LEU A 75 10.41 -14.96 -1.07
N ARG A 76 10.88 -13.80 -0.61
CA ARG A 76 10.01 -12.71 -0.15
C ARG A 76 9.00 -12.34 -1.25
N GLN A 77 9.48 -12.08 -2.47
CA GLN A 77 8.61 -11.70 -3.59
C GLN A 77 7.51 -12.75 -3.85
N ALA A 78 7.83 -14.04 -3.72
CA ALA A 78 6.88 -15.14 -3.90
C ALA A 78 5.91 -15.32 -2.73
N THR A 79 6.26 -14.86 -1.52
CA THR A 79 5.51 -15.15 -0.29
C THR A 79 4.65 -13.99 0.23
N ALA A 80 5.06 -12.74 0.05
CA ALA A 80 4.39 -11.60 0.70
C ALA A 80 2.92 -11.39 0.30
N HIS A 81 2.55 -11.88 -0.88
CA HIS A 81 1.22 -11.76 -1.46
C HIS A 81 0.50 -13.11 -1.54
N THR A 82 0.69 -13.98 -0.54
CA THR A 82 0.02 -15.28 -0.45
C THR A 82 -0.62 -15.49 0.93
N MET A 83 -1.59 -16.39 1.01
CA MET A 83 -2.02 -16.93 2.30
C MET A 83 -0.86 -17.73 2.95
N PRO A 84 -0.80 -17.79 4.30
CA PRO A 84 -1.71 -17.16 5.27
C PRO A 84 -1.42 -15.68 5.57
N TYR A 85 -0.43 -15.06 4.92
CA TYR A 85 0.12 -13.77 5.34
C TYR A 85 -0.85 -12.58 5.26
N PHE A 86 -1.88 -12.64 4.42
CA PHE A 86 -2.94 -11.62 4.39
C PHE A 86 -3.63 -11.45 5.75
N GLY A 87 -3.70 -12.50 6.57
CA GLY A 87 -4.30 -12.45 7.90
C GLY A 87 -3.55 -11.57 8.91
N HIS A 88 -2.38 -11.05 8.55
CA HIS A 88 -1.63 -10.11 9.37
C HIS A 88 -1.94 -8.64 9.06
N ASP A 89 -2.71 -8.35 8.01
CA ASP A 89 -3.10 -6.98 7.69
C ASP A 89 -4.06 -6.42 8.75
N GLN A 90 -3.84 -5.20 9.20
CA GLN A 90 -4.71 -4.51 10.16
C GLN A 90 -5.23 -3.21 9.59
N VAL A 91 -6.43 -2.78 9.98
CA VAL A 91 -6.94 -1.47 9.57
C VAL A 91 -6.11 -0.37 10.24
N VAL A 92 -5.67 0.62 9.46
CA VAL A 92 -5.00 1.81 9.99
C VAL A 92 -5.95 2.52 10.97
N PRO A 93 -5.50 2.87 12.18
CA PRO A 93 -6.34 3.49 13.18
C PRO A 93 -7.12 4.71 12.65
N GLY A 94 -8.45 4.61 12.67
CA GLY A 94 -9.36 5.67 12.23
C GLY A 94 -9.62 5.75 10.72
N ALA A 95 -9.03 4.88 9.89
CA ALA A 95 -9.23 4.90 8.44
C ALA A 95 -10.70 4.73 8.05
N ILE A 96 -11.35 3.67 8.52
CA ILE A 96 -12.77 3.39 8.25
C ILE A 96 -13.68 4.51 8.74
N ALA A 97 -13.42 5.05 9.93
CA ALA A 97 -14.19 6.16 10.47
C ALA A 97 -14.06 7.42 9.59
N SER A 98 -12.86 7.68 9.06
CA SER A 98 -12.59 8.80 8.15
C SER A 98 -13.31 8.63 6.82
N LEU A 99 -13.26 7.42 6.23
CA LEU A 99 -14.00 7.10 5.01
C LEU A 99 -15.51 7.30 5.19
N LYS A 100 -16.08 6.87 6.32
CA LYS A 100 -17.48 7.13 6.66
C LYS A 100 -17.79 8.62 6.77
N LYS A 101 -16.90 9.42 7.36
CA LYS A 101 -17.05 10.88 7.43
C LYS A 101 -17.06 11.52 6.04
N PHE A 102 -16.13 11.13 5.16
CA PHE A 102 -16.10 11.60 3.78
C PHE A 102 -17.41 11.26 3.05
N GLN A 103 -17.86 9.99 3.11
CA GLN A 103 -19.11 9.57 2.50
C GLN A 103 -20.32 10.35 3.04
N ALA A 104 -20.39 10.56 4.36
CA ALA A 104 -21.47 11.34 4.99
C ALA A 104 -21.46 12.82 4.56
N ALA A 105 -20.31 13.38 4.22
CA ALA A 105 -20.16 14.73 3.67
C ALA A 105 -20.44 14.81 2.15
N GLY A 106 -20.88 13.71 1.52
CA GLY A 106 -21.18 13.68 0.08
C GLY A 106 -19.94 13.57 -0.82
N VAL A 107 -18.80 13.17 -0.27
CA VAL A 107 -17.58 12.87 -1.04
C VAL A 107 -17.74 11.52 -1.75
N ASP A 108 -17.49 11.48 -3.06
CA ASP A 108 -17.47 10.24 -3.84
C ASP A 108 -16.17 9.47 -3.57
N LEU A 109 -16.28 8.21 -3.16
CA LEU A 109 -15.12 7.38 -2.79
C LEU A 109 -14.85 6.33 -3.85
N ALA A 110 -13.58 6.20 -4.25
CA ALA A 110 -13.09 5.11 -5.08
C ALA A 110 -11.78 4.56 -4.51
N VAL A 111 -11.50 3.28 -4.74
CA VAL A 111 -10.23 2.64 -4.37
C VAL A 111 -9.47 2.23 -5.64
N VAL A 112 -8.19 2.61 -5.73
CA VAL A 112 -7.25 2.20 -6.79
C VAL A 112 -6.05 1.52 -6.15
N THR A 113 -5.96 0.20 -6.28
CA THR A 113 -4.94 -0.59 -5.60
C THR A 113 -4.29 -1.62 -6.52
N LEU A 114 -3.01 -1.92 -6.25
CA LEU A 114 -2.29 -2.99 -6.94
C LEU A 114 -2.49 -4.35 -6.26
N ARG A 115 -3.33 -4.44 -5.24
CA ARG A 115 -3.89 -5.74 -4.82
C ARG A 115 -4.60 -6.39 -6.00
N ARG A 116 -4.56 -7.72 -6.03
CA ARG A 116 -5.43 -8.50 -6.93
C ARG A 116 -6.83 -8.61 -6.35
N VAL A 117 -7.81 -8.93 -7.21
CA VAL A 117 -9.20 -9.19 -6.80
C VAL A 117 -9.28 -10.11 -5.58
N LYS A 118 -8.56 -11.23 -5.57
CA LYS A 118 -8.57 -12.18 -4.43
C LYS A 118 -8.06 -11.56 -3.12
N GLU A 119 -7.08 -10.68 -3.20
CA GLU A 119 -6.41 -10.04 -2.06
C GLU A 119 -7.29 -8.92 -1.48
N LEU A 120 -7.99 -8.21 -2.36
CA LEU A 120 -8.96 -7.18 -1.97
C LEU A 120 -10.24 -7.80 -1.40
N ASN A 121 -10.76 -8.86 -2.02
CA ASN A 121 -11.93 -9.59 -1.53
C ASN A 121 -11.69 -10.18 -0.14
N TYR A 122 -10.52 -10.79 0.09
CA TYR A 122 -10.15 -11.28 1.41
C TYR A 122 -10.23 -10.17 2.47
N ALA A 123 -9.71 -8.97 2.17
CA ALA A 123 -9.79 -7.84 3.10
C ALA A 123 -11.23 -7.37 3.34
N PHE A 124 -12.08 -7.37 2.32
CA PHE A 124 -13.50 -7.04 2.47
C PHE A 124 -14.31 -8.12 3.21
N GLU A 125 -13.91 -9.38 3.15
CA GLU A 125 -14.48 -10.44 3.98
C GLU A 125 -14.13 -10.23 5.46
N GLN A 126 -12.90 -9.82 5.76
CA GLN A 126 -12.48 -9.49 7.14
C GLN A 126 -13.12 -8.20 7.65
N TYR A 127 -13.32 -7.21 6.78
CA TYR A 127 -13.87 -5.89 7.13
C TYR A 127 -15.04 -5.51 6.19
N PRO A 128 -16.25 -6.09 6.36
CA PRO A 128 -17.38 -5.92 5.45
C PRO A 128 -17.84 -4.47 5.24
N GLU A 129 -17.59 -3.58 6.20
CA GLU A 129 -17.87 -2.16 6.07
C GLU A 129 -17.07 -1.47 4.94
N LEU A 130 -15.88 -1.96 4.60
CA LEU A 130 -15.11 -1.46 3.46
C LEU A 130 -15.83 -1.78 2.14
N GLY A 131 -16.47 -2.95 2.05
CA GLY A 131 -17.28 -3.31 0.88
C GLY A 131 -18.50 -2.40 0.67
N LYS A 132 -19.04 -1.82 1.75
CA LYS A 132 -20.13 -0.83 1.70
C LYS A 132 -19.63 0.56 1.29
N LEU A 133 -18.42 0.93 1.72
CA LEU A 133 -17.78 2.19 1.37
C LEU A 133 -17.30 2.22 -0.09
N PHE A 134 -16.87 1.07 -0.61
CA PHE A 134 -16.45 0.90 -1.99
C PHE A 134 -17.33 -0.15 -2.68
N PRO A 135 -18.44 0.22 -3.32
CA PRO A 135 -19.20 -0.71 -4.16
C PRO A 135 -18.38 -1.17 -5.39
N GLU A 136 -18.84 -2.20 -6.10
CA GLU A 136 -18.08 -2.82 -7.21
C GLU A 136 -17.63 -1.81 -8.28
N ASN A 137 -18.50 -0.86 -8.64
CA ASN A 137 -18.22 0.22 -9.60
C ASN A 137 -17.33 1.35 -9.03
N ARG A 138 -16.68 1.12 -7.88
CA ARG A 138 -15.72 2.02 -7.23
C ARG A 138 -14.42 1.29 -6.87
N ARG A 139 -14.24 0.05 -7.32
CA ARG A 139 -13.06 -0.79 -7.04
C ARG A 139 -12.22 -0.97 -8.29
N TYR A 140 -11.01 -0.42 -8.28
CA TYR A 140 -10.04 -0.58 -9.34
C TYR A 140 -8.83 -1.34 -8.81
N CYS A 141 -8.73 -2.61 -9.17
CA CYS A 141 -7.68 -3.50 -8.72
C CYS A 141 -7.17 -4.40 -9.85
N LEU A 142 -6.07 -5.11 -9.64
CA LEU A 142 -5.52 -6.01 -10.65
C LEU A 142 -6.36 -7.28 -10.76
N SER A 143 -6.49 -7.82 -11.97
CA SER A 143 -7.03 -9.17 -12.14
C SER A 143 -6.08 -10.21 -11.53
N ASN A 144 -6.59 -11.39 -11.20
CA ASN A 144 -5.78 -12.42 -10.52
C ASN A 144 -4.63 -12.95 -11.39
N ASP A 145 -4.80 -12.91 -12.71
CA ASP A 145 -3.88 -13.34 -13.76
C ASP A 145 -2.99 -12.21 -14.31
N TYR A 146 -3.12 -10.98 -13.79
CA TYR A 146 -2.35 -9.84 -14.25
C TYR A 146 -0.84 -10.04 -14.04
N VAL A 147 -0.06 -9.87 -15.11
CA VAL A 147 1.40 -9.88 -15.07
C VAL A 147 1.89 -8.50 -14.68
N LYS A 148 2.22 -8.33 -13.40
CA LYS A 148 2.70 -7.07 -12.83
C LYS A 148 4.01 -6.65 -13.48
N THR A 149 4.14 -5.38 -13.84
CA THR A 149 5.39 -4.80 -14.35
C THR A 149 6.10 -4.07 -13.21
N THR A 150 5.82 -2.78 -13.04
CA THR A 150 6.25 -1.97 -11.92
C THR A 150 5.09 -1.11 -11.44
N ASP A 151 5.06 -0.80 -10.16
CA ASP A 151 3.94 -0.08 -9.54
C ASP A 151 3.74 1.30 -10.19
N VAL A 152 4.83 1.98 -10.57
CA VAL A 152 4.81 3.29 -11.25
C VAL A 152 4.30 3.23 -12.70
N ILE A 153 4.16 2.04 -13.29
CA ILE A 153 3.54 1.83 -14.61
C ILE A 153 2.10 1.33 -14.43
N ASP A 154 1.90 0.32 -13.58
CA ASP A 154 0.62 -0.37 -13.43
C ASP A 154 -0.44 0.51 -12.74
N LYS A 155 -0.04 1.33 -11.74
CA LYS A 155 -0.96 2.22 -11.02
C LYS A 155 -1.55 3.29 -11.94
N PRO A 156 -0.77 4.00 -12.78
CA PRO A 156 -1.34 4.88 -13.81
C PRO A 156 -2.32 4.21 -14.78
N ILE A 157 -2.13 2.93 -15.12
CA ILE A 157 -3.06 2.19 -15.99
C ILE A 157 -4.42 2.00 -15.29
N LEU A 158 -4.43 1.66 -14.00
CA LEU A 158 -5.68 1.61 -13.24
C LEU A 158 -6.32 3.00 -13.12
N MET A 159 -5.52 4.04 -12.86
CA MET A 159 -6.02 5.42 -12.81
C MET A 159 -6.66 5.86 -14.13
N GLN A 160 -6.11 5.44 -15.28
CA GLN A 160 -6.73 5.69 -16.59
C GLN A 160 -8.16 5.17 -16.67
N LYS A 161 -8.42 3.97 -16.13
CA LYS A 161 -9.77 3.39 -16.11
C LYS A 161 -10.72 4.21 -15.24
N VAL A 162 -10.26 4.68 -14.08
CA VAL A 162 -11.06 5.56 -13.21
C VAL A 162 -11.49 6.83 -13.94
N VAL A 163 -10.54 7.49 -14.61
CA VAL A 163 -10.79 8.73 -15.35
C VAL A 163 -11.74 8.50 -16.54
N ALA A 164 -11.67 7.34 -17.18
CA ALA A 164 -12.52 6.99 -18.31
C ALA A 164 -13.94 6.57 -17.91
N GLU A 165 -14.09 5.84 -16.81
CA GLU A 165 -15.36 5.21 -16.42
C GLU A 165 -16.18 6.06 -15.46
N LEU A 166 -15.55 6.84 -14.57
CA LEU A 166 -16.26 7.64 -13.59
C LEU A 166 -16.65 9.01 -14.16
N PRO A 167 -17.83 9.53 -13.82
CA PRO A 167 -18.25 10.85 -14.29
C PRO A 167 -17.31 11.94 -13.75
N PRO A 168 -17.05 13.01 -14.53
CA PRO A 168 -16.21 14.10 -14.08
C PRO A 168 -16.84 14.80 -12.87
N VAL A 169 -15.98 15.30 -11.99
CA VAL A 169 -16.35 16.10 -10.82
C VAL A 169 -15.42 17.31 -10.73
N GLU A 170 -15.76 18.29 -9.89
CA GLU A 170 -14.99 19.54 -9.76
C GLU A 170 -13.57 19.30 -9.24
N GLN A 171 -13.41 18.38 -8.28
CA GLN A 171 -12.12 18.09 -7.67
C GLN A 171 -11.94 16.57 -7.51
N VAL A 172 -10.76 16.09 -7.87
CA VAL A 172 -10.36 14.69 -7.71
C VAL A 172 -9.02 14.68 -6.99
N TRP A 173 -8.94 13.94 -5.90
CA TRP A 173 -7.71 13.77 -5.13
C TRP A 173 -7.34 12.28 -5.09
N MET A 174 -6.06 11.97 -5.25
CA MET A 174 -5.51 10.64 -5.08
C MET A 174 -4.72 10.58 -3.77
N ILE A 175 -5.12 9.70 -2.86
CA ILE A 175 -4.43 9.45 -1.60
C ILE A 175 -3.64 8.16 -1.70
N GLY A 176 -2.35 8.19 -1.36
CA GLY A 176 -1.52 6.99 -1.34
C GLY A 176 -0.26 7.14 -0.49
N ASP A 177 0.40 6.03 -0.25
CA ASP A 177 1.61 5.95 0.58
C ASP A 177 2.87 5.67 -0.24
N THR A 178 2.78 5.65 -1.57
CA THR A 178 3.92 5.38 -2.45
C THR A 178 4.10 6.39 -3.57
N GLU A 179 5.28 6.33 -4.18
CA GLU A 179 5.60 7.02 -5.42
C GLU A 179 4.62 6.72 -6.57
N ALA A 180 4.07 5.49 -6.61
CA ALA A 180 3.19 5.07 -7.69
C ALA A 180 1.87 5.83 -7.65
N ASP A 181 1.37 6.13 -6.46
CA ASP A 181 0.13 6.89 -6.27
C ASP A 181 0.30 8.34 -6.67
N ILE A 182 1.42 8.96 -6.26
CA ILE A 182 1.74 10.35 -6.60
C ILE A 182 1.94 10.51 -8.12
N ILE A 183 2.72 9.62 -8.74
CA ILE A 183 2.95 9.63 -10.20
C ILE A 183 1.63 9.40 -10.95
N ALA A 184 0.78 8.47 -10.49
CA ALA A 184 -0.51 8.23 -11.10
C ALA A 184 -1.41 9.48 -11.02
N ALA A 185 -1.43 10.18 -9.89
CA ALA A 185 -2.18 11.42 -9.73
C ALA A 185 -1.68 12.52 -10.69
N GLN A 186 -0.38 12.78 -10.67
CA GLN A 186 0.26 13.82 -11.49
C GLN A 186 0.05 13.60 -12.98
N LYS A 187 0.12 12.34 -13.45
CA LYS A 187 -0.11 12.00 -14.86
C LYS A 187 -1.48 12.46 -15.38
N TYR A 188 -2.48 12.50 -14.51
CA TYR A 188 -3.86 12.90 -14.84
C TYR A 188 -4.23 14.27 -14.25
N SER A 189 -3.25 15.07 -13.80
CA SER A 189 -3.47 16.38 -13.18
C SER A 189 -4.44 16.34 -11.99
N ILE A 190 -4.39 15.25 -11.23
CA ILE A 190 -5.16 15.01 -10.01
C ILE A 190 -4.33 15.44 -8.80
N THR A 191 -4.97 16.04 -7.80
CA THR A 191 -4.29 16.42 -6.53
C THR A 191 -3.72 15.17 -5.86
N ALA A 192 -2.41 15.16 -5.61
CA ALA A 192 -1.68 14.07 -4.98
C ALA A 192 -1.54 14.30 -3.47
N VAL A 193 -2.09 13.40 -2.66
CA VAL A 193 -1.97 13.42 -1.20
C VAL A 193 -1.18 12.20 -0.73
N GLY A 194 0.02 12.44 -0.19
CA GLY A 194 0.82 11.43 0.48
C GLY A 194 0.34 11.16 1.90
N VAL A 195 0.32 9.89 2.33
CA VAL A 195 0.08 9.51 3.75
C VAL A 195 1.30 8.84 4.38
N LEU A 196 1.58 9.16 5.64
CA LEU A 196 2.71 8.57 6.38
C LEU A 196 2.36 7.30 7.17
N SER A 197 1.11 6.83 7.08
CA SER A 197 0.64 5.59 7.69
C SER A 197 1.09 4.32 6.97
N GLY A 198 1.72 4.45 5.79
CA GLY A 198 2.14 3.31 4.96
C GLY A 198 3.65 3.09 4.83
N ILE A 199 4.07 2.58 3.66
CA ILE A 199 5.39 2.00 3.40
C ILE A 199 6.45 3.02 2.96
N ARG A 200 6.16 4.31 2.93
CA ARG A 200 7.16 5.37 2.69
C ARG A 200 7.20 6.33 3.83
N ASP A 201 8.39 6.85 4.12
CA ASP A 201 8.55 7.99 5.03
C ASP A 201 8.35 9.31 4.28
N ARG A 202 8.34 10.40 5.05
CA ARG A 202 8.16 11.75 4.52
C ARG A 202 9.21 12.11 3.49
N GLN A 203 10.49 11.82 3.79
CA GLN A 203 11.59 12.14 2.88
C GLN A 203 11.40 11.47 1.51
N GLN A 204 11.01 10.19 1.48
CA GLN A 204 10.73 9.48 0.24
C GLN A 204 9.56 10.09 -0.53
N LEU A 205 8.43 10.38 0.13
CA LEU A 205 7.27 10.98 -0.56
C LEU A 205 7.58 12.37 -1.12
N GLU A 206 8.30 13.21 -0.37
CA GLU A 206 8.65 14.57 -0.79
C GLU A 206 9.47 14.62 -2.09
N THR A 207 10.27 13.58 -2.39
CA THR A 207 11.00 13.49 -3.67
C THR A 207 10.11 13.43 -4.91
N TYR A 208 8.84 13.08 -4.74
CA TYR A 208 7.87 13.01 -5.84
C TYR A 208 6.95 14.23 -5.87
N HIS A 209 7.16 15.22 -4.99
CA HIS A 209 6.42 16.48 -4.96
C HIS A 209 4.89 16.31 -4.93
N PRO A 210 4.31 15.61 -3.94
CA PRO A 210 2.86 15.61 -3.75
C PRO A 210 2.37 17.01 -3.36
N ASP A 211 1.11 17.31 -3.64
CA ASP A 211 0.48 18.59 -3.27
C ASP A 211 0.31 18.73 -1.75
N LEU A 212 0.14 17.60 -1.05
CA LEU A 212 -0.04 17.55 0.40
C LEU A 212 0.54 16.24 0.97
N ILE A 213 1.05 16.29 2.21
CA ILE A 213 1.40 15.10 2.99
C ILE A 213 0.76 15.18 4.37
N VAL A 214 0.01 14.15 4.75
CA VAL A 214 -0.61 14.00 6.07
C VAL A 214 -0.18 12.72 6.76
N ASP A 215 -0.40 12.59 8.06
CA ASP A 215 0.00 11.37 8.77
C ASP A 215 -0.93 10.19 8.46
N ARG A 216 -2.25 10.42 8.40
CA ARG A 216 -3.26 9.41 8.09
C ARG A 216 -4.55 10.05 7.55
N LEU A 217 -5.50 9.21 7.13
CA LEU A 217 -6.81 9.66 6.65
C LEU A 217 -7.60 10.49 7.67
N THR A 218 -7.39 10.30 8.98
CA THR A 218 -8.08 11.13 9.99
C THR A 218 -7.65 12.58 9.93
N ASP A 219 -6.37 12.85 9.67
CA ASP A 219 -5.86 14.22 9.58
C ASP A 219 -6.34 14.89 8.30
N LEU A 220 -6.40 14.13 7.20
CA LEU A 220 -7.02 14.61 5.96
C LEU A 220 -8.49 14.98 6.19
N ALA A 221 -9.25 14.10 6.86
CA ALA A 221 -10.65 14.35 7.15
C ALA A 221 -10.84 15.61 8.01
N ASN A 222 -9.97 15.85 8.99
CA ASN A 222 -10.01 17.06 9.82
C ASN A 222 -9.61 18.33 9.05
N LEU A 223 -8.86 18.19 7.96
CA LEU A 223 -8.39 19.32 7.15
C LEU A 223 -9.43 19.81 6.13
N ILE A 224 -10.21 18.88 5.56
CA ILE A 224 -11.05 19.18 4.37
C ILE A 224 -12.56 19.06 4.61
N LEU A 225 -12.99 18.64 5.81
CA LEU A 225 -14.39 18.60 6.24
C LEU A 225 -14.62 19.61 7.37
#